data_AF-A0AAQ3QT17-F1
#
_entry.id   AF-A0AAQ3QT17-F1
#
_cell.length_a   1.000
_cell.length_b   1.000
_cell.length_c   1.000
_cell.angle_alpha   90.00
_cell.angle_beta   90.00
_cell.angle_gamma   90.00
#
_symmetry.space_group_name_H-M   'P 1'
#
loop_
_entity.id
_entity.type
_entity.pdbx_description
1 polymer ?
#
loop_
_entity_poly.entity_id
_entity_poly.type
_entity_poly.pdbx_seq_one_letter_code
_entity_poly.pdbx_strand_id
1 'polypeptide(L)'
;MKNKWILLLAVLVAPFATYAQEVETPEPEQPEIEKPERPRRGERPEIERPELPDDLQSQIDEFRTSQQELRDQLRALIEELDEPSREEIKAIADQFREDNADLIAEQRETAREIRTAVREWRKDNRPEPGEVSDTVREARKQFKERRAELMAERKALKEQLEDATDEERAAILEQLQEQRDEFKSGRKGLRDVEKELRN
;
A
#
# COMPACT_ATOMS: atom_id res chain seq x y z
N MET A 1 -40.65 65.95 -29.33
CA MET A 1 -40.15 66.26 -27.96
C MET A 1 -39.05 65.25 -27.68
N LYS A 2 -37.76 65.65 -27.69
CA LYS A 2 -36.99 66.13 -26.50
C LYS A 2 -36.90 65.01 -25.45
N ASN A 3 -35.77 64.42 -25.02
CA ASN A 3 -34.38 64.90 -24.96
C ASN A 3 -33.36 63.74 -24.84
N LYS A 4 -32.14 64.02 -25.30
CA LYS A 4 -30.84 63.41 -24.97
C LYS A 4 -30.46 63.69 -23.50
N TRP A 5 -29.88 62.73 -22.77
CA TRP A 5 -28.89 62.86 -21.67
C TRP A 5 -28.27 61.46 -21.46
N ILE A 6 -27.04 61.14 -21.92
CA ILE A 6 -25.69 61.33 -21.33
C ILE A 6 -25.59 60.83 -19.87
N LEU A 7 -24.70 59.84 -19.67
CA LEU A 7 -23.68 59.68 -18.61
C LEU A 7 -23.09 58.26 -18.77
N LEU A 8 -22.05 58.01 -19.59
CA LEU A 8 -20.63 58.17 -19.25
C LEU A 8 -20.31 57.75 -17.81
N LEU A 9 -20.19 56.43 -17.59
CA LEU A 9 -19.54 55.87 -16.41
C LEU A 9 -18.13 55.46 -16.81
N ALA A 10 -17.23 56.45 -16.73
CA ALA A 10 -15.80 56.22 -16.67
C ALA A 10 -15.50 55.48 -15.36
N VAL A 11 -15.25 54.18 -15.43
CA VAL A 11 -14.64 53.46 -14.31
C VAL A 11 -13.17 53.84 -14.30
N LEU A 12 -12.89 54.74 -13.37
CA LEU A 12 -11.58 55.19 -12.95
C LEU A 12 -10.73 53.96 -12.56
N VAL A 13 -9.69 53.67 -13.34
CA VAL A 13 -8.58 52.81 -12.90
C VAL A 13 -7.77 53.62 -11.89
N ALA A 14 -8.03 53.40 -10.61
CA ALA A 14 -7.15 53.86 -9.54
C ALA A 14 -6.07 52.80 -9.27
N PRO A 15 -4.79 53.18 -9.14
CA PRO A 15 -3.72 52.26 -8.84
C PRO A 15 -3.70 51.98 -7.32
N PHE A 16 -4.17 50.79 -6.92
CA PHE A 16 -3.93 50.29 -5.57
C PHE A 16 -2.62 49.49 -5.57
N ALA A 17 -1.51 50.22 -5.57
CA ALA A 17 -0.22 49.70 -5.17
C ALA A 17 -0.07 49.96 -3.67
N THR A 18 -0.43 48.99 -2.82
CA THR A 18 -0.01 48.94 -1.42
C THR A 18 -0.16 47.52 -0.85
N TYR A 19 0.96 47.00 -0.33
CA TYR A 19 1.11 45.83 0.54
C TYR A 19 0.95 44.43 -0.08
N ALA A 20 1.90 44.04 -0.93
CA ALA A 20 2.44 42.67 -0.86
C ALA A 20 3.41 42.65 0.34
N GLN A 21 2.88 42.39 1.53
CA GLN A 21 3.69 41.99 2.66
C GLN A 21 3.93 40.49 2.48
N GLU A 22 5.13 40.12 2.06
CA GLU A 22 5.63 38.75 2.17
C GLU A 22 5.63 38.41 3.66
N VAL A 23 4.51 37.86 4.14
CA VAL A 23 4.50 37.16 5.41
C VAL A 23 5.14 35.82 5.10
N GLU A 24 6.47 35.76 5.23
CA GLU A 24 7.18 34.50 5.48
C GLU A 24 6.47 33.84 6.65
N THR A 25 5.61 32.87 6.34
CA THR A 25 5.06 31.98 7.33
C THR A 25 6.23 31.07 7.69
N PRO A 26 6.81 31.14 8.90
CA PRO A 26 7.85 30.21 9.27
C PRO A 26 7.27 28.81 9.16
N GLU A 27 7.87 28.00 8.28
CA GLU A 27 7.57 26.58 8.17
C GLU A 27 7.72 25.98 9.57
N PRO A 28 6.68 25.38 10.16
CA PRO A 28 6.78 24.87 11.51
C PRO A 28 7.87 23.80 11.52
N GLU A 29 8.99 24.09 12.18
CA GLU A 29 10.07 23.14 12.43
C GLU A 29 9.44 21.92 13.10
N GLN A 30 9.28 20.85 12.31
CA GLN A 30 8.81 19.59 12.84
C GLN A 30 9.86 19.15 13.88
N PRO A 31 9.49 18.94 15.15
CA PRO A 31 10.44 18.44 16.11
C PRO A 31 11.03 17.15 15.55
N GLU A 32 12.36 17.09 15.50
CA GLU A 32 13.12 15.93 15.04
C GLU A 32 12.90 14.82 16.08
N ILE A 33 11.76 14.13 15.98
CA ILE A 33 11.44 12.98 16.82
C ILE A 33 12.41 11.89 16.36
N GLU A 34 13.49 11.70 17.12
CA GLU A 34 14.42 10.59 16.94
C GLU A 34 13.60 9.30 16.84
N LYS A 35 13.61 8.72 15.64
CA LYS A 35 12.91 7.48 15.37
C LYS A 35 13.52 6.42 16.30
N PRO A 36 12.75 5.88 17.26
CA PRO A 36 13.31 4.95 18.23
C PRO A 36 13.99 3.79 17.47
N GLU A 37 15.19 3.42 17.90
CA GLU A 37 15.94 2.33 17.29
C GLU A 37 15.03 1.10 17.19
N ARG A 38 14.90 0.57 15.98
CA ARG A 38 14.11 -0.64 15.76
C ARG A 38 14.80 -1.75 16.55
N PRO A 39 14.09 -2.48 17.44
CA PRO A 39 14.69 -3.59 18.15
C PRO A 39 15.29 -4.57 17.14
N ARG A 40 16.56 -4.94 17.33
CA ARG A 40 17.25 -5.89 16.46
C ARG A 40 16.43 -7.18 16.42
N ARG A 41 15.97 -7.56 15.24
CA ARG A 41 15.28 -8.84 15.03
C ARG A 41 16.34 -9.92 15.26
N GLY A 42 16.20 -10.72 16.31
CA GLY A 42 17.10 -11.84 16.59
C GLY A 42 17.20 -12.79 15.39
N GLU A 43 18.24 -13.64 15.39
CA GLU A 43 18.48 -14.59 14.31
C GLU A 43 17.25 -15.49 14.12
N ARG A 44 16.73 -15.47 12.90
CA ARG A 44 15.64 -16.37 12.52
C ARG A 44 16.31 -17.70 12.17
N PRO A 45 15.89 -18.83 12.74
CA PRO A 45 16.40 -20.12 12.32
C PRO A 45 16.19 -20.24 10.81
N GLU A 46 17.26 -20.61 10.11
CA GLU A 46 17.23 -20.83 8.68
C GLU A 46 16.44 -22.12 8.44
N ILE A 47 15.20 -21.95 8.01
CA ILE A 47 14.39 -23.08 7.57
C ILE A 47 14.84 -23.35 6.15
N GLU A 48 15.60 -24.43 5.96
CA GLU A 48 15.94 -24.94 4.64
C GLU A 48 14.64 -25.11 3.85
N ARG A 49 14.49 -24.30 2.81
CA ARG A 49 13.35 -24.41 1.91
C ARG A 49 13.75 -25.41 0.85
N PRO A 50 12.98 -26.48 0.64
CA PRO A 50 13.30 -27.39 -0.43
C PRO A 50 13.27 -26.63 -1.77
N GLU A 51 14.16 -27.04 -2.66
CA GLU A 51 14.31 -26.47 -3.99
C GLU A 51 13.14 -26.89 -4.88
N LEU A 52 12.72 -26.01 -5.79
CA LEU A 52 11.66 -26.34 -6.74
C LEU A 52 12.17 -27.40 -7.73
N PRO A 53 11.29 -28.24 -8.29
CA PRO A 53 11.67 -29.14 -9.37
C PRO A 53 12.23 -28.36 -10.56
N ASP A 54 13.24 -28.90 -11.22
CA ASP A 54 13.95 -28.24 -12.35
C ASP A 54 12.99 -27.76 -13.44
N ASP A 55 11.97 -28.56 -13.77
CA ASP A 55 10.95 -28.20 -14.77
C ASP A 55 10.16 -26.95 -14.36
N LEU A 56 9.78 -26.85 -13.08
CA LEU A 56 9.03 -25.71 -12.56
C LEU A 56 9.93 -24.47 -12.42
N GLN A 57 11.19 -24.67 -12.07
CA GLN A 57 12.18 -23.59 -12.04
C GLN A 57 12.42 -23.04 -13.45
N SER A 58 12.53 -23.92 -14.45
CA SER A 58 12.68 -23.53 -15.86
C SER A 58 11.49 -22.71 -16.36
N GLN A 59 10.25 -23.13 -16.07
CA GLN A 59 9.04 -22.35 -16.39
C GLN A 59 9.04 -20.96 -15.75
N ILE A 60 9.52 -20.84 -14.51
CA ILE A 60 9.65 -19.54 -13.83
C ILE A 60 10.66 -18.65 -14.54
N ASP A 61 11.78 -19.21 -14.99
CA ASP A 61 12.85 -18.43 -15.62
C ASP A 61 12.49 -18.02 -17.06
N GLU A 62 11.79 -18.88 -17.81
CA GLU A 62 11.19 -18.52 -19.11
C GLU A 62 10.15 -17.40 -18.95
N PHE A 63 9.23 -17.53 -17.99
CA PHE A 63 8.25 -16.49 -17.67
C PHE A 63 8.92 -15.15 -17.33
N ARG A 64 9.98 -15.18 -16.51
CA ARG A 64 10.75 -13.98 -16.15
C ARG A 64 11.43 -13.34 -17.35
N THR A 65 12.00 -14.16 -18.23
CA THR A 65 12.68 -13.71 -19.45
C THR A 65 11.69 -12.98 -20.35
N SER A 66 10.53 -13.58 -20.62
CA SER A 66 9.49 -12.96 -21.44
C SER A 66 8.91 -11.68 -20.82
N GLN A 67 8.72 -11.64 -19.48
CA GLN A 67 8.36 -10.37 -18.81
C GLN A 67 9.42 -9.28 -18.98
N GLN A 68 10.70 -9.66 -18.92
CA GLN A 68 11.79 -8.72 -19.06
C GLN A 68 11.84 -8.15 -20.48
N GLU A 69 11.66 -9.00 -21.49
CA GLU A 69 11.58 -8.58 -22.90
C GLU A 69 10.45 -7.57 -23.15
N LEU A 70 9.23 -7.82 -22.64
CA LEU A 70 8.12 -6.87 -22.74
C LEU A 70 8.42 -5.52 -22.08
N ARG A 71 9.12 -5.54 -20.94
CA ARG A 71 9.51 -4.31 -20.23
C ARG A 71 10.57 -3.54 -20.99
N ASP A 72 11.52 -4.24 -21.60
CA ASP A 72 12.60 -3.61 -22.35
C ASP A 72 12.11 -3.06 -23.69
N GLN A 73 11.15 -3.73 -24.34
CA GLN A 73 10.45 -3.18 -25.50
C GLN A 73 9.71 -1.88 -25.16
N LEU A 74 8.95 -1.85 -24.06
CA LEU A 74 8.26 -0.63 -23.64
C LEU A 74 9.25 0.49 -23.27
N ARG A 75 10.37 0.16 -22.62
CA ARG A 75 11.43 1.13 -22.32
C ARG A 75 12.03 1.71 -23.60
N ALA A 76 12.36 0.87 -24.58
CA ALA A 76 12.90 1.32 -25.86
C ALA A 76 11.95 2.32 -26.54
N LEU A 77 10.64 2.04 -26.56
CA LEU A 77 9.64 2.96 -27.10
C LEU A 77 9.57 4.30 -26.36
N ILE A 78 9.80 4.30 -25.05
CA ILE A 78 9.82 5.53 -24.24
C ILE A 78 11.13 6.30 -24.46
N GLU A 79 12.27 5.60 -24.58
CA GLU A 79 13.59 6.18 -24.82
C GLU A 79 13.72 6.80 -26.22
N GLU A 80 12.91 6.37 -27.19
CA GLU A 80 12.79 7.01 -28.50
C GLU A 80 12.15 8.41 -28.43
N LEU A 81 11.45 8.74 -27.35
CA LEU A 81 10.92 10.08 -27.13
C LEU A 81 11.97 10.99 -26.48
N ASP A 82 12.12 12.20 -26.99
CA ASP A 82 12.96 13.24 -26.39
C ASP A 82 12.15 14.02 -25.34
N GLU A 83 12.57 13.94 -24.08
CA GLU A 83 11.93 14.57 -22.91
C GLU A 83 10.39 14.42 -22.86
N PRO A 84 9.85 13.17 -22.87
CA PRO A 84 8.42 12.97 -22.98
C PRO A 84 7.65 13.43 -21.74
N SER A 85 6.48 14.03 -21.98
CA SER A 85 5.51 14.31 -20.93
C SER A 85 4.92 13.01 -20.34
N ARG A 86 4.29 13.12 -19.17
CA ARG A 86 3.64 11.97 -18.51
C ARG A 86 2.47 11.43 -19.34
N GLU A 87 1.78 12.31 -20.04
CA GLU A 87 0.67 12.01 -20.93
C GLU A 87 1.13 11.22 -22.16
N GLU A 88 2.28 11.58 -22.75
CA GLU A 88 2.88 10.85 -23.87
C GLU A 88 3.38 9.46 -23.45
N ILE A 89 4.07 9.36 -22.32
CA ILE A 89 4.48 8.06 -21.77
C ILE A 89 3.25 7.16 -21.54
N LYS A 90 2.17 7.73 -21.00
CA LYS A 90 0.94 6.99 -20.77
C LYS A 90 0.31 6.51 -22.08
N ALA A 91 0.25 7.38 -23.10
CA ALA A 91 -0.31 7.02 -24.40
C ALA A 91 0.48 5.87 -25.05
N ILE A 92 1.82 5.91 -25.03
CA ILE A 92 2.66 4.80 -25.51
C ILE A 92 2.41 3.53 -24.69
N ALA A 93 2.37 3.62 -23.36
CA ALA A 93 2.16 2.46 -22.51
C ALA A 93 0.78 1.81 -22.73
N ASP A 94 -0.25 2.61 -22.97
CA ASP A 94 -1.60 2.12 -23.25
C ASP A 94 -1.67 1.49 -24.66
N GLN A 95 -1.08 2.11 -25.68
CA GLN A 95 -0.98 1.53 -27.02
C GLN A 95 -0.18 0.21 -27.00
N PHE A 96 0.97 0.20 -26.34
CA PHE A 96 1.80 -1.00 -26.20
C PHE A 96 1.05 -2.14 -25.51
N ARG A 97 0.19 -1.85 -24.53
CA ARG A 97 -0.67 -2.86 -23.90
C ARG A 97 -1.74 -3.39 -24.84
N GLU A 98 -2.32 -2.55 -25.68
CA GLU A 98 -3.28 -2.97 -26.71
C GLU A 98 -2.61 -3.85 -27.76
N ASP A 99 -1.46 -3.41 -28.28
CA ASP A 99 -0.70 -4.14 -29.30
C ASP A 99 -0.21 -5.51 -28.81
N ASN A 100 0.07 -5.63 -27.51
CA ASN A 100 0.53 -6.86 -26.87
C ASN A 100 -0.53 -7.54 -26.00
N ALA A 101 -1.82 -7.24 -26.22
CA ALA A 101 -2.91 -7.71 -25.35
C ALA A 101 -2.93 -9.24 -25.21
N ASP A 102 -2.74 -9.97 -26.31
CA ASP A 102 -2.73 -11.43 -26.33
C ASP A 102 -1.54 -12.00 -25.54
N LEU A 103 -0.34 -11.47 -25.77
CA LEU A 103 0.87 -11.90 -25.06
C LEU A 103 0.78 -11.57 -23.56
N ILE A 104 0.21 -10.42 -23.19
CA ILE A 104 -0.04 -10.06 -21.80
C ILE A 104 -1.09 -10.98 -21.17
N ALA A 105 -2.10 -11.41 -21.93
CA ALA A 105 -3.11 -12.36 -21.45
C ALA A 105 -2.49 -13.74 -21.20
N GLU A 106 -1.68 -14.23 -22.13
CA GLU A 106 -0.91 -15.48 -21.99
C GLU A 106 0.01 -15.41 -20.76
N GLN A 107 0.80 -14.35 -20.61
CA GLN A 107 1.65 -14.11 -19.44
C GLN A 107 0.87 -14.15 -18.12
N ARG A 108 -0.36 -13.63 -18.09
CA ARG A 108 -1.22 -13.69 -16.90
C ARG A 108 -1.69 -15.11 -16.59
N GLU A 109 -1.96 -15.90 -17.61
CA GLU A 109 -2.34 -17.31 -17.48
C GLU A 109 -1.15 -18.13 -16.97
N THR A 110 0.00 -18.04 -17.62
CA THR A 110 1.26 -18.69 -17.19
C THR A 110 1.59 -18.33 -15.74
N ALA A 111 1.44 -17.06 -15.35
CA ALA A 111 1.67 -16.63 -13.97
C ALA A 111 0.71 -17.31 -12.96
N ARG A 112 -0.55 -17.55 -13.34
CA ARG A 112 -1.53 -18.26 -12.50
C ARG A 112 -1.18 -19.73 -12.38
N GLU A 113 -0.77 -20.36 -13.47
CA GLU A 113 -0.35 -21.76 -13.51
C GLU A 113 0.89 -21.99 -12.65
N ILE A 114 1.96 -21.22 -12.87
CA ILE A 114 3.18 -21.25 -12.05
C ILE A 114 2.84 -21.06 -10.58
N ARG A 115 1.99 -20.07 -10.24
CA ARG A 115 1.60 -19.83 -8.85
C ARG A 115 0.87 -21.02 -8.23
N THR A 116 0.04 -21.69 -9.01
CA THR A 116 -0.72 -22.86 -8.57
C THR A 116 0.22 -24.05 -8.37
N ALA A 117 1.07 -24.35 -9.35
CA ALA A 117 2.07 -25.42 -9.30
C ALA A 117 3.04 -25.24 -8.12
N VAL A 118 3.59 -24.03 -7.93
CA VAL A 118 4.46 -23.72 -6.78
C VAL A 118 3.71 -23.89 -5.46
N ARG A 119 2.42 -23.51 -5.40
CA ARG A 119 1.62 -23.65 -4.18
C ARG A 119 1.36 -25.11 -3.83
N GLU A 120 1.01 -25.92 -4.82
CA GLU A 120 0.76 -27.36 -4.65
C GLU A 120 2.04 -28.08 -4.26
N TRP A 121 3.13 -27.85 -5.00
CA TRP A 121 4.43 -28.42 -4.66
C TRP A 121 4.87 -28.04 -3.24
N ARG A 122 4.69 -26.78 -2.82
CA ARG A 122 5.00 -26.33 -1.46
C ARG A 122 4.07 -26.89 -0.39
N LYS A 123 2.86 -27.33 -0.74
CA LYS A 123 1.95 -27.98 0.23
C LYS A 123 2.50 -29.35 0.60
N ASP A 124 3.01 -30.07 -0.39
CA ASP A 124 3.50 -31.45 -0.23
C ASP A 124 4.96 -31.50 0.25
N ASN A 125 5.75 -30.48 -0.08
CA ASN A 125 7.16 -30.35 0.29
C ASN A 125 7.37 -29.29 1.37
N ARG A 126 6.33 -28.95 2.14
CA ARG A 126 6.48 -28.00 3.23
C ARG A 126 7.34 -28.66 4.31
N PRO A 127 8.43 -28.02 4.78
CA PRO A 127 9.09 -28.51 5.99
C PRO A 127 8.07 -28.51 7.13
N GLU A 128 8.09 -29.57 7.93
CA GLU A 128 7.24 -29.69 9.12
C GLU A 128 7.36 -28.40 9.92
N PRO A 129 6.24 -27.76 10.29
CA PRO A 129 6.29 -26.65 11.21
C PRO A 129 7.03 -27.11 12.46
N GLY A 130 8.13 -26.43 12.82
CA GLY A 130 8.84 -26.71 14.06
C GLY A 130 7.87 -26.71 15.26
N GLU A 131 8.18 -27.50 16.28
CA GLU A 131 7.31 -27.66 17.43
C GLU A 131 7.10 -26.30 18.12
N VAL A 132 5.83 -25.89 18.21
CA VAL A 132 5.42 -24.66 18.87
C VAL A 132 4.90 -25.05 20.24
N SER A 133 5.48 -24.47 21.29
CA SER A 133 5.04 -24.72 22.67
C SER A 133 3.54 -24.46 22.85
N ASP A 134 2.91 -25.16 23.79
CA ASP A 134 1.49 -24.99 24.08
C ASP A 134 1.15 -23.56 24.50
N THR A 135 2.08 -22.88 25.15
CA THR A 135 1.96 -21.46 25.53
C THR A 135 1.88 -20.54 24.31
N VAL A 136 2.73 -20.71 23.30
CA VAL A 136 2.64 -19.93 22.04
C VAL A 136 1.39 -20.30 21.26
N ARG A 137 1.00 -21.58 21.27
CA ARG A 137 -0.19 -22.06 20.56
C ARG A 137 -1.46 -21.42 21.13
N GLU A 138 -1.59 -21.38 22.45
CA GLU A 138 -2.71 -20.76 23.14
C GLU A 138 -2.70 -19.23 22.96
N ALA A 139 -1.53 -18.57 23.07
CA ALA A 139 -1.41 -17.14 22.81
C ALA A 139 -1.81 -16.76 21.37
N ARG A 140 -1.44 -17.60 20.38
CA ARG A 140 -1.86 -17.42 18.98
C ARG A 140 -3.37 -17.58 18.80
N LYS A 141 -3.98 -18.54 19.51
CA LYS A 141 -5.43 -18.78 19.47
C LYS A 141 -6.18 -17.58 20.05
N GLN A 142 -5.83 -17.14 21.26
CA GLN A 142 -6.43 -15.98 21.92
C GLN A 142 -6.29 -14.71 21.08
N PHE A 143 -5.10 -14.47 20.52
CA PHE A 143 -4.89 -13.33 19.61
C PHE A 143 -5.78 -13.40 18.36
N LYS A 144 -6.00 -14.61 17.81
CA LYS A 144 -6.87 -14.80 16.64
C LYS A 144 -8.33 -14.52 16.96
N GLU A 145 -8.81 -15.00 18.11
CA GLU A 145 -10.17 -14.76 18.61
C GLU A 145 -10.38 -13.27 18.86
N ARG A 146 -9.50 -12.61 19.63
CA ARG A 146 -9.59 -11.17 19.87
C ARG A 146 -9.51 -10.34 18.59
N ARG A 147 -8.68 -10.75 17.62
CA ARG A 147 -8.63 -10.09 16.31
C ARG A 147 -9.95 -10.21 15.54
N ALA A 148 -10.64 -11.35 15.63
CA ALA A 148 -11.92 -11.53 14.96
C ALA A 148 -13.00 -10.64 15.59
N GLU A 149 -13.05 -10.59 16.92
CA GLU A 149 -13.94 -9.69 17.68
C GLU A 149 -13.69 -8.23 17.33
N LEU A 150 -12.44 -7.76 17.43
CA LEU A 150 -12.06 -6.39 17.08
C LEU A 150 -12.42 -6.01 15.64
N MET A 151 -12.34 -6.96 14.70
CA MET A 151 -12.75 -6.71 13.30
C MET A 151 -14.27 -6.59 13.15
N ALA A 152 -15.03 -7.38 13.91
CA ALA A 152 -16.49 -7.28 13.94
C ALA A 152 -16.94 -5.96 14.59
N GLU A 153 -16.37 -5.61 15.75
CA GLU A 153 -16.63 -4.35 16.44
C GLU A 153 -16.27 -3.15 15.55
N ARG A 154 -15.09 -3.18 14.90
CA ARG A 154 -14.67 -2.13 13.96
C ARG A 154 -15.62 -1.99 12.77
N LYS A 155 -16.19 -3.09 12.28
CA LYS A 155 -17.18 -3.04 11.21
C LYS A 155 -18.45 -2.35 11.69
N ALA A 156 -18.96 -2.71 12.87
CA ALA A 156 -20.13 -2.08 13.47
C ALA A 156 -19.92 -0.59 13.73
N LEU A 157 -18.77 -0.19 14.26
CA LEU A 157 -18.41 1.22 14.47
C LEU A 157 -18.33 2.00 13.16
N LYS A 158 -17.81 1.39 12.09
CA LYS A 158 -17.79 2.02 10.76
C LYS A 158 -19.19 2.21 10.17
N GLU A 159 -20.09 1.27 10.41
CA GLU A 159 -21.48 1.38 9.99
C GLU A 159 -22.19 2.51 10.74
N GLN A 160 -21.92 2.67 12.04
CA GLN A 160 -22.42 3.80 12.83
C GLN A 160 -21.91 5.17 12.34
N LEU A 161 -20.73 5.24 11.70
CA LEU A 161 -20.21 6.49 11.13
C LEU A 161 -21.01 6.99 9.91
N GLU A 162 -21.80 6.15 9.25
CA GLU A 162 -22.54 6.54 8.05
C GLU A 162 -23.61 7.60 8.38
N ASP A 163 -24.30 7.44 9.51
CA ASP A 163 -25.40 8.31 9.96
C ASP A 163 -25.08 9.15 11.22
N ALA A 164 -23.87 9.04 11.77
CA ALA A 164 -23.48 9.75 12.99
C ALA A 164 -23.38 11.28 12.82
N THR A 165 -23.81 12.01 13.85
CA THR A 165 -23.56 13.45 14.04
C THR A 165 -22.07 13.72 14.31
N ASP A 166 -21.62 14.97 14.22
CA ASP A 166 -20.19 15.32 14.42
C ASP A 166 -19.68 14.93 15.82
N GLU A 167 -20.52 15.02 16.84
CA GLU A 167 -20.21 14.63 18.22
C GLU A 167 -20.12 13.10 18.36
N GLU A 168 -21.03 12.36 17.75
CA GLU A 168 -21.00 10.88 17.71
C GLU A 168 -19.83 10.37 16.87
N ARG A 169 -19.49 11.05 15.77
CA ARG A 169 -18.30 10.74 14.95
C ARG A 169 -17.03 10.86 15.76
N ALA A 170 -16.89 11.90 16.58
CA ALA A 170 -15.71 12.07 17.44
C ALA A 170 -15.58 10.91 18.45
N ALA A 171 -16.68 10.51 19.09
CA ALA A 171 -16.70 9.38 20.02
C ALA A 171 -16.38 8.03 19.34
N ILE A 172 -16.93 7.79 18.14
CA ILE A 172 -16.65 6.58 17.37
C ILE A 172 -15.18 6.53 16.91
N LEU A 173 -14.62 7.67 16.50
CA LEU A 173 -13.21 7.75 16.11
C LEU A 173 -12.26 7.49 17.28
N GLU A 174 -12.61 7.93 18.49
CA GLU A 174 -11.86 7.63 19.71
C GLU A 174 -11.86 6.12 20.01
N GLN A 175 -13.03 5.47 19.93
CA GLN A 175 -13.14 4.01 20.12
C GLN A 175 -12.35 3.23 19.05
N LEU A 176 -12.40 3.67 17.79
CA LEU A 176 -11.62 3.07 16.71
C LEU A 176 -10.10 3.23 16.93
N GLN A 177 -9.69 4.35 17.52
CA GLN A 177 -8.29 4.61 17.88
C GLN A 177 -7.85 3.69 19.02
N GLU A 178 -8.67 3.54 20.06
CA GLU A 178 -8.39 2.64 21.19
C GLU A 178 -8.25 1.18 20.71
N GLN A 179 -9.20 0.69 19.90
CA GLN A 179 -9.13 -0.64 19.29
C GLN A 179 -7.87 -0.85 18.45
N ARG A 180 -7.44 0.18 17.72
CA ARG A 180 -6.18 0.12 16.93
C ARG A 180 -4.97 -0.05 17.84
N ASP A 181 -4.94 0.65 18.96
CA ASP A 181 -3.81 0.65 19.87
C ASP A 181 -3.79 -0.63 20.74
N GLU A 182 -4.96 -1.15 21.14
CA GLU A 182 -5.13 -2.48 21.72
C GLU A 182 -4.64 -3.58 20.76
N PHE A 183 -5.03 -3.52 19.48
CA PHE A 183 -4.56 -4.49 18.49
C PHE A 183 -3.04 -4.45 18.30
N LYS A 184 -2.45 -3.25 18.29
CA LYS A 184 -0.99 -3.08 18.20
C LYS A 184 -0.28 -3.66 19.43
N SER A 185 -0.78 -3.40 20.63
CA SER A 185 -0.19 -3.90 21.88
C SER A 185 -0.30 -5.42 21.98
N GLY A 186 -1.47 -6.00 21.68
CA GLY A 186 -1.66 -7.46 21.63
C GLY A 186 -0.74 -8.15 20.62
N ARG A 187 -0.55 -7.54 19.43
CA ARG A 187 0.39 -8.04 18.42
C ARG A 187 1.85 -7.92 18.87
N LYS A 188 2.19 -6.93 19.69
CA LYS A 188 3.52 -6.80 20.28
C LYS A 188 3.73 -7.88 21.34
N GLY A 189 2.79 -8.05 22.27
CA GLY A 189 2.83 -9.08 23.31
C GLY A 189 3.00 -10.49 22.73
N LEU A 190 2.23 -10.85 21.69
CA LEU A 190 2.39 -12.15 21.02
C LEU A 190 3.80 -12.35 20.45
N ARG A 191 4.41 -11.29 19.89
CA ARG A 191 5.78 -11.34 19.36
C ARG A 191 6.82 -11.48 20.46
N ASP A 192 6.58 -10.90 21.63
CA ASP A 192 7.53 -10.98 22.73
C ASP A 192 7.47 -12.36 23.41
N VAL A 193 6.28 -12.93 23.59
CA VAL A 193 6.10 -14.35 24.00
C VAL A 193 6.79 -15.31 23.02
N GLU A 194 6.65 -15.09 21.71
CA GLU A 194 7.30 -15.92 20.69
C GLU A 194 8.83 -15.81 20.70
N LYS A 195 9.39 -14.67 21.15
CA LYS A 195 10.85 -14.49 21.29
C LYS A 195 11.38 -15.12 22.57
N GLU A 196 10.70 -14.91 23.70
CA GLU A 196 11.12 -15.45 25.00
C GLU A 196 11.22 -16.98 24.96
N LEU A 197 10.35 -17.64 24.20
CA LEU A 197 10.32 -19.09 24.05
C LEU A 197 11.22 -19.64 22.95
N ARG A 198 11.92 -18.76 22.22
CA ARG A 198 12.91 -19.14 21.20
C ARG A 198 14.36 -19.04 21.71
N ASN A 199 14.58 -18.30 22.81
CA ASN A 199 15.86 -18.25 23.52
C ASN A 199 15.99 -19.43 24.49
#